data_AF-A0A850HYD1-F1
#
_entry.id   AF-A0A850HYD1-F1
#
_cell.length_a   1.000
_cell.length_b   1.000
_cell.length_c   1.000
_cell.angle_alpha   90.00
_cell.angle_beta   90.00
_cell.angle_gamma   90.00
#
_symmetry.space_group_name_H-M   'P 1'
#
loop_
_entity.id
_entity.type
_entity.pdbx_description
1 polymer ?
#
loop_
_entity_poly.entity_id
_entity_poly.type
_entity_poly.pdbx_seq_one_letter_code
_entity_poly.pdbx_strand_id
1 'polypeptide(L)'
;MSKDNAEGYKVGYRKPPVGSRFKKGQSGNPRGRPKKNTQVFHPGRILQSIDNEELVVNIDGKRKRMPRAEIHLRQLFNKAMRGDIDAARIIATMAKQHFGPDAEGPSEIEFVVVPERSELTAKNPMSEESNERAN
;
A
#
# COMPACT_ATOMS: atom_id res chain seq x y z
N MET A 1 -17.91 -10.24 66.36
CA MET A 1 -18.71 -9.29 67.17
C MET A 1 -18.91 -8.08 66.26
N SER A 2 -20.08 -7.73 65.73
CA SER A 2 -21.42 -7.66 66.31
C SER A 2 -22.46 -8.55 65.63
N LYS A 3 -23.39 -9.05 66.46
CA LYS A 3 -24.63 -9.74 66.08
C LYS A 3 -25.72 -8.67 66.09
N ASP A 4 -25.91 -7.99 64.96
CA ASP A 4 -27.03 -7.06 64.82
C ASP A 4 -28.14 -7.82 64.08
N ASN A 5 -29.15 -8.22 64.86
CA ASN A 5 -30.28 -9.05 64.45
C ASN A 5 -30.93 -8.56 63.15
N ALA A 6 -30.98 -9.46 62.16
CA ALA A 6 -31.70 -9.31 60.90
C ALA A 6 -33.23 -9.55 61.04
N GLU A 7 -33.81 -9.37 62.22
CA GLU A 7 -35.19 -9.79 62.52
C GLU A 7 -36.25 -8.67 62.36
N GLY A 8 -35.88 -7.48 61.86
CA GLY A 8 -36.82 -6.36 61.71
C GLY A 8 -36.74 -5.56 60.41
N TYR A 9 -35.86 -5.91 59.47
CA TYR A 9 -35.67 -5.11 58.26
C TYR A 9 -36.69 -5.46 57.17
N LYS A 10 -37.83 -4.75 57.15
CA LYS A 10 -38.85 -4.88 56.09
C LYS A 10 -38.43 -4.11 54.83
N VAL A 11 -38.23 -4.85 53.73
CA VAL A 11 -37.99 -4.30 52.38
C VAL A 11 -39.22 -3.52 51.90
N GLY A 12 -39.01 -2.41 51.20
CA GLY A 12 -40.09 -1.54 50.72
C GLY A 12 -39.57 -0.36 49.90
N TYR A 13 -40.43 0.63 49.62
CA TYR A 13 -40.03 1.81 48.86
C TYR A 13 -38.84 2.53 49.52
N ARG A 14 -37.77 2.77 48.74
CA ARG A 14 -36.49 3.35 49.20
C ARG A 14 -35.75 2.53 50.28
N LYS A 15 -36.12 1.27 50.49
CA LYS A 15 -35.54 0.34 51.47
C LYS A 15 -35.01 -0.92 50.79
N PRO A 16 -33.81 -0.85 50.15
CA PRO A 16 -33.26 -1.99 49.41
C PRO A 16 -32.83 -3.12 50.36
N PRO A 17 -32.92 -4.40 49.94
CA PRO A 17 -32.49 -5.55 50.75
C PRO A 17 -31.04 -5.40 51.23
N VAL A 18 -30.75 -5.74 52.48
CA VAL A 18 -29.41 -5.55 53.08
C VAL A 18 -28.33 -6.35 52.34
N GLY A 19 -28.65 -7.59 51.95
CA GLY A 19 -27.69 -8.50 51.31
C GLY A 19 -27.23 -8.11 49.91
N SER A 20 -27.99 -7.26 49.21
CA SER A 20 -27.67 -6.83 47.84
C SER A 20 -27.10 -5.41 47.76
N ARG A 21 -26.96 -4.71 48.89
CA ARG A 21 -26.36 -3.37 48.90
C ARG A 21 -24.86 -3.45 48.66
N PHE A 22 -24.34 -2.48 47.90
CA PHE A 22 -22.91 -2.27 47.83
C PHE A 22 -22.37 -1.86 49.21
N LYS A 23 -21.23 -2.42 49.58
CA LYS A 23 -20.53 -2.02 50.82
C LYS A 23 -20.02 -0.59 50.66
N LYS A 24 -20.08 0.20 51.73
CA LYS A 24 -19.52 1.56 51.75
C LYS A 24 -18.04 1.50 51.35
N GLY A 25 -17.64 2.30 50.36
CA GLY A 25 -16.27 2.31 49.83
C GLY A 25 -15.98 1.29 48.72
N GLN A 26 -16.94 0.43 48.37
CA GLN A 26 -16.79 -0.57 47.31
C GLN A 26 -17.79 -0.30 46.18
N SER A 27 -17.28 0.05 44.99
CA SER A 27 -18.08 0.11 43.77
C SER A 27 -18.49 -1.31 43.35
N GLY A 28 -19.73 -1.47 42.89
CA GLY A 28 -20.20 -2.71 42.25
C GLY A 28 -19.49 -3.03 40.94
N ASN A 29 -18.83 -2.05 40.34
CA ASN A 29 -17.88 -2.23 39.25
C ASN A 29 -16.50 -1.72 39.70
N PRO A 30 -15.66 -2.58 40.31
CA PRO A 30 -14.33 -2.20 40.78
C PRO A 30 -13.40 -1.72 39.67
N ARG A 31 -13.60 -2.22 38.44
CA ARG A 31 -12.84 -1.80 37.25
C ARG A 31 -13.30 -0.45 36.71
N GLY A 32 -14.44 0.05 37.18
CA GLY A 32 -15.06 1.26 36.68
C GLY A 32 -15.36 1.18 35.19
N ARG A 33 -15.63 2.35 34.60
CA ARG A 33 -15.72 2.49 33.15
C ARG A 33 -14.32 2.29 32.55
N PRO A 34 -14.14 1.43 31.53
CA PRO A 34 -12.87 1.32 30.84
C PRO A 34 -12.43 2.68 30.30
N LYS A 35 -11.13 2.99 30.41
CA LYS A 35 -10.57 4.21 29.82
C LYS A 35 -10.86 4.21 28.33
N LYS A 36 -11.28 5.36 27.80
CA LYS A 36 -11.50 5.53 26.35
C LYS A 36 -10.17 5.25 25.66
N ASN A 37 -10.12 4.25 24.79
CA ASN A 37 -8.97 4.07 23.90
C ASN A 37 -8.94 5.28 22.96
N THR A 38 -8.13 6.27 23.31
CA THR A 38 -7.70 7.26 22.34
C THR A 38 -6.81 6.49 21.38
N GLN A 39 -7.37 6.09 20.23
CA GLN A 39 -6.58 5.66 19.09
C GLN A 39 -5.56 6.79 18.85
N VAL A 40 -4.30 6.55 19.21
CA VAL A 40 -3.25 7.55 19.03
C VAL A 40 -3.13 7.74 17.52
N PHE A 41 -3.48 8.94 17.05
CA PHE A 41 -3.32 9.28 15.64
C PHE A 41 -1.83 9.18 15.29
N HIS A 42 -1.48 8.20 14.47
CA HIS A 42 -0.09 7.97 14.07
C HIS A 42 0.02 8.14 12.55
N PRO A 43 0.35 9.35 12.07
CA PRO A 43 0.36 9.68 10.64
C PRO A 43 1.15 8.68 9.80
N GLY A 44 2.33 8.25 10.30
CA GLY A 44 3.17 7.29 9.59
C GLY A 44 2.51 5.92 9.37
N ARG A 45 1.67 5.44 10.31
CA ARG A 45 0.94 4.17 10.11
C ARG A 45 -0.14 4.30 9.06
N ILE A 46 -0.82 5.44 9.03
CA ILE A 46 -1.86 5.74 8.04
C ILE A 46 -1.23 5.88 6.65
N LEU A 47 -0.10 6.60 6.55
CA LEU A 47 0.63 6.73 5.31
C LEU A 47 1.10 5.36 4.79
N GLN A 48 1.71 4.56 5.66
CA GLN A 48 2.15 3.21 5.31
C GLN A 48 0.98 2.30 4.90
N SER A 49 -0.19 2.39 5.56
CA SER A 49 -1.35 1.60 5.14
C SER A 49 -1.83 2.02 3.75
N ILE A 50 -1.90 3.34 3.49
CA ILE A 50 -2.29 3.89 2.20
C ILE A 50 -1.34 3.43 1.09
N ASP A 51 -0.03 3.49 1.34
CA ASP A 51 1.00 3.10 0.36
C ASP A 51 0.93 1.60 0.01
N ASN A 52 0.56 0.77 0.98
CA ASN A 52 0.41 -0.68 0.81
C ASN A 52 -0.95 -1.10 0.24
N GLU A 53 -1.92 -0.20 0.10
CA GLU A 53 -3.19 -0.52 -0.53
C GLU A 53 -2.99 -0.87 -2.01
N GLU A 54 -3.51 -2.03 -2.42
CA GLU A 54 -3.41 -2.51 -3.80
C GLU A 54 -4.53 -1.94 -4.67
N LEU A 55 -4.16 -1.34 -5.80
CA LEU A 55 -5.09 -0.85 -6.82
C LEU A 55 -4.97 -1.68 -8.10
N VAL A 56 -6.06 -1.77 -8.85
CA VAL A 56 -6.05 -2.32 -10.20
C VAL A 56 -5.78 -1.19 -11.18
N VAL A 57 -4.66 -1.26 -11.89
CA VAL A 57 -4.26 -0.28 -12.91
C VAL A 57 -4.17 -0.97 -14.27
N ASN A 58 -4.44 -0.25 -15.35
CA ASN A 58 -4.24 -0.76 -16.71
C ASN A 58 -2.87 -0.31 -17.21
N ILE A 59 -2.02 -1.27 -17.58
CA ILE A 59 -0.69 -1.06 -18.16
C ILE A 59 -0.65 -1.85 -19.46
N ASP A 60 -0.42 -1.17 -20.58
CA ASP A 60 -0.33 -1.77 -21.92
C ASP A 60 -1.54 -2.67 -22.27
N GLY A 61 -2.75 -2.22 -21.90
CA GLY A 61 -4.01 -2.94 -22.14
C GLY A 61 -4.28 -4.08 -21.15
N LYS A 62 -3.37 -4.39 -20.23
CA LYS A 62 -3.51 -5.44 -19.22
C LYS A 62 -3.82 -4.85 -17.85
N ARG A 63 -4.85 -5.37 -17.19
CA ARG A 63 -5.17 -5.03 -15.80
C ARG A 63 -4.19 -5.72 -14.86
N LYS A 64 -3.45 -4.95 -14.07
CA LYS A 64 -2.51 -5.44 -13.05
C LYS A 64 -2.86 -4.87 -11.68
N ARG A 65 -2.78 -5.71 -10.64
CA ARG A 65 -2.87 -5.26 -9.24
C ARG A 65 -1.48 -4.91 -8.74
N MET A 66 -1.35 -3.74 -8.11
CA MET A 66 -0.10 -3.28 -7.51
C MET A 66 -0.35 -2.27 -6.39
N PRO A 67 0.55 -2.18 -5.40
CA PRO A 67 0.43 -1.22 -4.31
C PRO A 67 0.53 0.23 -4.80
N ARG A 68 -0.15 1.15 -4.09
CA ARG A 68 -0.10 2.60 -4.39
C ARG A 68 1.33 3.14 -4.44
N ALA A 69 2.20 2.69 -3.54
CA ALA A 69 3.60 3.10 -3.53
C ALA A 69 4.30 2.84 -4.88
N GLU A 70 4.08 1.65 -5.48
CA GLU A 70 4.67 1.31 -6.77
C GLU A 70 4.12 2.20 -7.88
N ILE A 71 2.81 2.46 -7.87
CA ILE A 71 2.15 3.35 -8.84
C ILE A 71 2.71 4.77 -8.75
N HIS A 72 2.83 5.30 -7.52
CA HIS A 72 3.39 6.62 -7.29
C HIS A 72 4.84 6.73 -7.78
N LEU A 73 5.68 5.73 -7.50
CA LEU A 73 7.06 5.70 -7.99
C LEU A 73 7.10 5.67 -9.51
N ARG A 74 6.32 4.81 -10.17
CA ARG A 74 6.23 4.77 -11.65
C ARG A 74 5.83 6.12 -12.23
N GLN A 75 4.84 6.79 -11.62
CA GLN A 75 4.40 8.11 -12.05
C GLN A 75 5.48 9.18 -11.84
N LEU A 76 6.24 9.10 -10.74
CA LEU A 76 7.37 9.99 -10.47
C LEU A 76 8.47 9.84 -11.53
N PHE A 77 8.82 8.59 -11.88
CA PHE A 77 9.75 8.31 -12.99
C PHE A 77 9.25 8.86 -14.31
N ASN A 78 7.98 8.62 -14.66
CA ASN A 78 7.38 9.17 -15.88
C ASN A 78 7.44 10.70 -15.93
N LYS A 79 7.25 11.36 -14.79
CA LYS A 79 7.32 12.82 -14.66
C LYS A 79 8.77 13.32 -14.85
N ALA A 80 9.74 12.65 -14.26
CA ALA A 80 11.17 12.96 -14.47
C ALA A 80 11.60 12.75 -15.94
N MET A 81 11.14 11.66 -16.58
CA MET A 81 11.42 11.39 -18.00
C MET A 81 10.85 12.44 -18.94
N ARG A 82 9.81 13.16 -18.52
CA ARG A 82 9.23 14.30 -19.27
C ARG A 82 9.97 15.62 -19.04
N GLY A 83 11.08 15.62 -18.27
CA GLY A 83 11.93 16.78 -18.05
C GLY A 83 11.69 17.53 -16.73
N ASP A 84 10.88 16.99 -15.81
CA ASP A 84 10.71 17.61 -14.50
C ASP A 84 11.96 17.39 -13.62
N ILE A 85 12.72 18.47 -13.42
CA ILE A 85 14.00 18.45 -12.71
C ILE A 85 13.82 18.13 -11.23
N ASP A 86 12.73 18.56 -10.60
CA ASP A 86 12.47 18.28 -9.18
C ASP A 86 12.15 16.80 -8.97
N ALA A 87 11.34 16.20 -9.85
CA ALA A 87 11.11 14.76 -9.85
C ALA A 87 12.41 13.97 -10.06
N ALA A 88 13.24 14.40 -11.01
CA ALA A 88 14.56 13.79 -11.25
C ALA A 88 15.48 13.91 -10.03
N ARG A 89 15.45 15.04 -9.33
CA ARG A 89 16.21 15.25 -8.08
C ARG A 89 15.74 14.34 -6.97
N ILE A 90 14.43 14.15 -6.79
CA ILE A 90 13.88 13.23 -5.79
C ILE A 90 14.37 11.81 -6.07
N ILE A 91 14.30 11.36 -7.32
CA ILE A 91 14.80 10.04 -7.74
C ILE A 91 16.31 9.93 -7.47
N ALA A 92 17.10 10.94 -7.82
CA ALA A 92 18.54 10.94 -7.56
C ALA A 92 18.89 10.87 -6.06
N THR A 93 18.09 11.51 -5.19
CA THR A 93 18.25 11.41 -3.74
C THR A 93 17.89 10.01 -3.23
N MET A 94 16.77 9.43 -3.68
CA MET A 94 16.40 8.05 -3.35
C MET A 94 17.47 7.07 -3.83
N ALA A 95 18.00 7.30 -5.02
CA ALA A 95 19.06 6.50 -5.62
C ALA A 95 20.32 6.46 -4.75
N LYS A 96 20.79 7.61 -4.25
CA LYS A 96 21.95 7.68 -3.35
C LYS A 96 21.75 6.91 -2.04
N GLN A 97 20.51 6.77 -1.57
CA GLN A 97 20.19 6.10 -0.30
C GLN A 97 20.01 4.59 -0.45
N HIS A 98 19.58 4.13 -1.63
CA HIS A 98 19.16 2.74 -1.83
C HIS A 98 19.97 1.99 -2.89
N PHE A 99 20.54 2.68 -3.87
CA PHE A 99 21.49 2.10 -4.82
C PHE A 99 22.90 2.33 -4.28
N GLY A 100 23.46 1.31 -3.62
CA GLY A 100 24.90 1.23 -3.34
C GLY A 100 25.70 0.90 -4.60
N PRO A 101 27.05 0.87 -4.53
CA PRO A 101 27.91 0.46 -5.65
C PRO A 101 27.68 -0.99 -6.13
N ASP A 102 26.88 -1.78 -5.41
CA ASP A 102 26.57 -3.18 -5.70
C ASP A 102 25.37 -3.36 -6.64
N ALA A 103 25.13 -2.40 -7.55
CA ALA A 103 24.38 -2.69 -8.76
C ALA A 103 25.27 -3.58 -9.66
N GLU A 104 25.47 -4.83 -9.26
CA GLU A 104 26.14 -5.85 -10.06
C GLU A 104 25.28 -6.15 -11.29
N GLY A 105 25.61 -5.48 -12.37
CA GLY A 105 25.10 -5.72 -13.70
C GLY A 105 24.95 -4.40 -14.44
N PRO A 106 25.69 -4.17 -15.54
CA PRO A 106 25.32 -3.08 -16.43
C PRO A 106 23.85 -3.30 -16.82
N SER A 107 23.01 -2.27 -16.71
CA SER A 107 21.80 -2.25 -17.54
C SER A 107 22.33 -2.37 -18.97
N GLU A 108 22.18 -3.55 -19.59
CA GLU A 108 22.43 -3.73 -21.02
C GLU A 108 21.44 -2.82 -21.74
N ILE A 109 21.83 -1.56 -21.90
CA ILE A 109 21.15 -0.66 -22.81
C ILE A 109 21.57 -1.16 -24.19
N GLU A 110 20.82 -2.11 -24.73
CA GLU A 110 20.86 -2.41 -26.15
C GLU A 110 20.30 -1.20 -26.89
N PHE A 111 21.19 -0.35 -27.37
CA PHE A 111 20.85 0.59 -28.43
C PHE A 111 20.57 -0.22 -29.68
N VAL A 112 19.29 -0.48 -29.96
CA VAL A 112 18.87 -0.92 -31.29
C VAL A 112 19.11 0.27 -32.22
N VAL A 113 20.29 0.29 -32.85
CA VAL A 113 20.55 1.19 -33.97
C VAL A 113 19.61 0.75 -35.09
N VAL A 114 18.49 1.45 -35.23
CA VAL A 114 17.61 1.30 -36.39
C VAL A 114 18.35 1.96 -37.56
N PRO A 115 18.80 1.19 -38.57
CA PRO A 115 19.43 1.80 -39.74
C PRO A 115 18.43 2.74 -40.42
N GLU A 116 18.94 3.85 -40.97
CA GLU A 116 18.11 4.77 -41.74
C GLU A 116 17.36 4.02 -42.86
N ARG A 117 16.13 4.46 -43.14
CA ARG A 117 15.22 3.85 -44.13
C ARG A 117 15.80 3.69 -45.54
N SER A 118 16.95 4.28 -45.83
CA SER A 118 17.64 4.16 -47.11
C SER A 118 18.21 2.76 -47.37
N GLU A 119 18.52 1.96 -46.34
CA GLU A 119 19.18 0.65 -46.51
C GLU A 119 18.21 -0.54 -46.67
N LEU A 120 16.91 -0.34 -46.44
CA LEU A 120 15.88 -1.38 -46.58
C LEU A 120 15.55 -1.77 -48.04
N THR A 121 16.13 -1.09 -49.04
CA THR A 121 15.76 -1.27 -50.46
C THR A 121 16.71 -2.15 -51.27
N ALA A 122 17.81 -2.66 -50.69
CA ALA A 122 18.81 -3.44 -51.43
C ALA A 122 18.83 -4.92 -51.03
N LYS A 123 17.75 -5.65 -51.30
CA LYS A 123 17.73 -7.09 -51.64
C LYS A 123 16.29 -7.61 -51.73
N ASN A 124 15.72 -7.50 -52.92
CA ASN A 124 14.71 -8.43 -53.42
C ASN A 124 14.83 -8.46 -54.95
N PRO A 125 15.51 -9.43 -55.57
CA PRO A 125 15.26 -9.73 -56.97
C PRO A 125 13.89 -10.43 -57.07
N MET A 126 12.87 -9.65 -57.43
CA MET A 126 11.74 -10.11 -58.27
C MET A 126 12.36 -10.70 -59.55
N SER A 127 11.92 -11.78 -60.20
CA SER A 127 10.59 -12.34 -60.45
C SER A 127 10.79 -13.74 -61.07
N GLU A 128 10.13 -14.78 -60.56
CA GLU A 128 9.01 -15.51 -61.20
C GLU A 128 9.32 -16.27 -62.51
N GLU A 129 9.26 -17.60 -62.36
CA GLU A 129 8.68 -18.63 -63.23
C GLU A 129 8.44 -18.33 -64.72
N SER A 130 9.00 -19.20 -65.57
CA SER A 130 8.34 -19.65 -66.80
C SER A 130 8.81 -21.06 -67.11
N ASN A 131 8.16 -22.04 -66.47
CA ASN A 131 8.18 -23.43 -66.91
C ASN A 131 6.90 -23.67 -67.72
N GLU A 132 6.96 -23.47 -69.03
CA GLU A 132 5.95 -24.01 -69.95
C GLU A 132 6.45 -23.98 -71.40
N ARG A 133 6.13 -25.06 -72.12
CA ARG A 133 6.37 -25.39 -73.55
C ARG A 133 7.66 -26.17 -73.82
N ALA A 134 7.68 -27.30 -74.51
CA ALA A 134 6.66 -28.11 -75.18
C ALA A 134 7.33 -29.42 -75.66
N ASN A 135 6.51 -30.45 -75.88
CA ASN A 135 6.72 -31.67 -76.69
C ASN A 135 7.70 -32.75 -76.19
#